data_AF-A0A3D1XUG5-F1
#
_entry.id   AF-A0A3D1XUG5-F1
#
_cell.length_a   1.000
_cell.length_b   1.000
_cell.length_c   1.000
_cell.angle_alpha   90.00
_cell.angle_beta   90.00
_cell.angle_gamma   90.00
#
_symmetry.space_group_name_H-M   'P 1'
#
loop_
_entity.id
_entity.type
_entity.pdbx_description
1 polymer ?
#
loop_
_entity_poly.entity_id
_entity_poly.type
_entity_poly.pdbx_seq_one_letter_code
_entity_poly.pdbx_strand_id
1 'polypeptide(L)'
;MPGEQEKVKIVAFISGHRVEGNVFLYKEGRLSDFLNATTKTFIPLTDVTIYNQPGNAIIARPKFMGLNRNSIIMLYEKKDDAGAA
;
A
#
# COMPACT_ATOMS: atom_id res chain seq x y z
N MET A 1 -23.02 -3.90 -10.65
CA MET A 1 -22.32 -5.06 -10.07
C MET A 1 -21.02 -4.55 -9.47
N PRO A 2 -20.60 -4.98 -8.27
CA PRO A 2 -19.26 -4.61 -7.79
C PRO A 2 -18.28 -5.19 -8.79
N GLY A 3 -17.52 -4.32 -9.48
CA GLY A 3 -16.50 -4.76 -10.42
C GLY A 3 -15.53 -5.70 -9.71
N GLU A 4 -15.07 -6.73 -10.43
CA GLU A 4 -14.03 -7.64 -9.98
C GLU A 4 -12.85 -6.83 -9.42
N GLN A 5 -12.48 -7.10 -8.17
CA GLN A 5 -11.38 -6.40 -7.49
C GLN A 5 -10.16 -7.30 -7.42
N GLU A 6 -9.00 -6.73 -7.73
CA GLU A 6 -7.71 -7.39 -7.63
C GLU A 6 -7.01 -6.93 -6.35
N LYS A 7 -6.51 -7.91 -5.58
CA LYS A 7 -5.71 -7.66 -4.37
C LYS A 7 -4.26 -7.49 -4.78
N VAL A 8 -3.73 -6.27 -4.65
CA VAL A 8 -2.34 -5.94 -4.98
C VAL A 8 -1.57 -5.63 -3.71
N LYS A 9 -0.41 -6.26 -3.57
CA LYS A 9 0.50 -6.01 -2.44
C LYS A 9 1.39 -4.83 -2.77
N ILE A 10 1.54 -3.91 -1.84
CA ILE A 10 2.28 -2.66 -2.06
C ILE A 10 3.26 -2.41 -0.93
N VAL A 11 4.29 -1.62 -1.26
CA VAL A 11 5.20 -1.02 -0.29
C VAL A 11 5.16 0.48 -0.47
N ALA A 12 4.87 1.20 0.61
CA ALA A 12 4.89 2.64 0.68
C ALA A 12 5.98 3.12 1.64
N PHE A 13 6.70 4.16 1.27
CA PHE A 13 7.61 4.88 2.13
C PHE A 13 7.00 6.22 2.52
N ILE A 14 6.91 6.45 3.82
CA ILE A 14 6.52 7.72 4.44
C ILE A 14 7.66 8.17 5.37
N SER A 15 7.57 9.39 5.90
CA SER A 15 8.62 9.94 6.77
C SER A 15 9.00 8.98 7.92
N GLY A 16 10.20 8.41 7.85
CA GLY A 16 10.77 7.51 8.85
C GLY A 16 10.17 6.09 8.92
N HIS A 17 9.25 5.74 8.02
CA HIS A 17 8.53 4.46 8.08
C HIS A 17 8.36 3.82 6.70
N ARG A 18 8.41 2.50 6.69
CA ARG A 18 8.00 1.67 5.55
C ARG A 18 6.70 0.96 5.90
N VAL A 19 5.71 1.06 5.05
CA VAL A 19 4.40 0.41 5.20
C VAL A 19 4.26 -0.63 4.11
N GLU A 20 4.04 -1.89 4.50
CA GLU A 20 3.64 -2.95 3.58
C GLU A 20 2.17 -3.29 3.83
N GLY A 21 1.40 -3.56 2.78
CA GLY A 21 -0.01 -3.92 2.92
C GLY A 21 -0.64 -4.28 1.58
N ASN A 22 -1.92 -4.57 1.61
CA ASN A 22 -2.70 -4.90 0.42
C ASN A 22 -3.68 -3.78 0.09
N VAL A 23 -3.80 -3.45 -1.18
CA VAL A 23 -4.82 -2.55 -1.71
C VAL A 23 -5.74 -3.33 -2.65
N PHE A 24 -7.02 -2.97 -2.67
CA PHE A 24 -7.97 -3.54 -3.62
C PHE A 24 -8.18 -2.54 -4.75
N LEU A 25 -7.71 -2.91 -5.93
CA LEU A 25 -7.91 -2.16 -7.17
C LEU A 25 -9.12 -2.76 -7.89
N TYR A 26 -9.88 -1.93 -8.61
CA TYR A 26 -10.81 -2.47 -9.60
C TYR A 26 -10.02 -3.11 -10.74
N LYS A 27 -10.63 -4.02 -11.49
CA LYS A 27 -10.07 -4.55 -12.74
C LYS A 27 -9.57 -3.41 -13.63
N GLU A 28 -8.31 -3.50 -14.06
CA GLU A 28 -7.57 -2.46 -14.83
C GLU A 28 -7.25 -1.16 -14.06
N GLY A 29 -7.67 -1.05 -12.81
CA GLY A 29 -7.33 0.06 -11.93
C GLY A 29 -5.83 0.06 -11.61
N ARG A 30 -5.24 1.25 -11.55
CA ARG A 30 -3.81 1.42 -11.30
C ARG A 30 -3.57 2.05 -9.95
N LEU A 31 -2.43 1.74 -9.35
CA LEU A 31 -2.00 2.38 -8.12
C LEU A 31 -1.90 3.91 -8.25
N SER A 32 -1.50 4.39 -9.43
CA SER A 32 -1.45 5.81 -9.79
C SER A 32 -2.80 6.51 -9.68
N ASP A 33 -3.91 5.79 -9.82
CA ASP A 33 -5.24 6.40 -9.80
C ASP A 33 -5.58 6.90 -8.38
N PHE A 34 -5.07 6.22 -7.35
CA PHE A 34 -5.17 6.70 -5.97
C PHE A 34 -4.35 7.96 -5.73
N LEU A 35 -3.15 8.03 -6.31
CA LEU A 35 -2.27 9.19 -6.20
C LEU A 35 -2.90 10.41 -6.91
N ASN A 36 -3.55 10.17 -8.05
CA ASN A 36 -4.14 11.22 -8.90
C ASN A 36 -5.58 11.62 -8.53
N ALA A 37 -6.25 10.91 -7.62
CA ALA A 37 -7.63 11.25 -7.25
C ALA A 37 -7.74 12.72 -6.77
N THR A 38 -8.86 13.41 -6.94
CA THR A 38 -8.99 14.79 -6.42
C THR A 38 -9.73 14.83 -5.09
N THR A 39 -10.52 13.79 -4.80
CA THR A 39 -11.46 13.73 -3.67
C THR A 39 -11.08 12.72 -2.59
N LYS A 40 -10.12 11.82 -2.86
CA LYS A 40 -9.71 10.75 -1.93
C LYS A 40 -8.29 10.98 -1.44
N THR A 41 -8.15 11.40 -0.19
CA THR A 41 -6.84 11.66 0.46
C THR A 41 -6.17 10.39 0.96
N PHE A 42 -6.95 9.36 1.30
CA PHE A 42 -6.45 8.13 1.91
C PHE A 42 -6.56 6.94 0.96
N ILE A 43 -5.47 6.17 0.88
CA ILE A 43 -5.42 4.86 0.21
C ILE A 43 -5.78 3.80 1.26
N PRO A 44 -6.86 3.02 1.07
CA PRO A 44 -7.23 1.98 2.01
C PRO A 44 -6.30 0.77 1.87
N LEU A 45 -5.64 0.39 2.95
CA LEU A 45 -4.78 -0.78 3.04
C LEU A 45 -5.33 -1.80 4.03
N THR A 46 -5.15 -3.08 3.73
CA THR A 46 -5.43 -4.21 4.63
C THR A 46 -4.20 -5.07 4.88
N ASP A 47 -4.22 -5.86 5.95
CA ASP A 47 -3.12 -6.73 6.39
C ASP A 47 -1.78 -5.97 6.46
N VAL A 48 -1.79 -4.82 7.12
CA VAL A 48 -0.71 -3.85 7.07
C VAL A 48 0.38 -4.22 8.06
N THR A 49 1.64 -4.03 7.68
CA THR A 49 2.79 -4.08 8.57
C THR A 49 3.58 -2.78 8.44
N ILE A 50 3.78 -2.10 9.57
CA ILE A 50 4.57 -0.87 9.64
C ILE A 50 5.94 -1.19 10.19
N TYR A 51 6.97 -0.77 9.49
CA TYR A 51 8.37 -0.88 9.88
C TYR A 51 8.94 0.51 10.17
N ASN A 52 9.78 0.62 11.20
CA ASN A 52 10.62 1.80 11.37
C ASN A 52 11.75 1.80 10.33
N GLN A 53 12.23 2.98 9.95
CA GLN A 53 13.54 3.13 9.32
C GLN A 53 14.50 3.81 10.30
N PRO A 54 15.80 3.43 10.33
CA PRO A 54 16.48 2.44 9.48
C PRO A 54 16.43 0.98 9.99
N GLY A 55 15.96 0.75 11.22
CA GLY A 55 16.10 -0.53 11.92
C GLY A 55 15.22 -1.68 11.42
N ASN A 56 14.30 -1.41 10.49
CA ASN A 56 13.33 -2.38 9.95
C ASN A 56 12.55 -3.15 11.03
N ALA A 57 12.41 -2.56 12.22
CA ALA A 57 11.66 -3.14 13.32
C ALA A 57 10.18 -2.93 13.08
N ILE A 58 9.38 -3.95 13.34
CA ILE A 58 7.93 -3.87 13.21
C ILE A 58 7.39 -3.04 14.36
N ILE A 59 6.73 -1.92 14.02
CA ILE A 59 6.06 -1.05 14.98
C ILE A 59 4.63 -1.52 15.24
N ALA A 60 3.91 -1.90 14.18
CA ALA A 60 2.51 -2.29 14.29
C ALA A 60 2.05 -3.19 13.13
N ARG A 61 0.96 -3.93 13.37
CA ARG A 61 0.29 -4.78 12.39
C ARG A 61 -1.23 -4.55 12.34
N PRO A 62 -1.70 -3.37 11.90
CA PRO A 62 -3.13 -3.11 11.86
C PRO A 62 -3.81 -3.90 10.73
N LYS A 63 -5.03 -4.39 10.99
CA LYS A 63 -5.85 -5.09 9.97
C LYS A 63 -6.29 -4.14 8.84
N PHE A 64 -6.45 -2.85 9.15
CA PHE A 64 -6.83 -1.80 8.21
C PHE A 64 -6.07 -0.51 8.52
N MET A 65 -5.66 0.22 7.48
CA MET A 65 -5.07 1.54 7.59
C MET A 65 -5.48 2.41 6.39
N GLY A 66 -5.87 3.66 6.66
CA GLY A 66 -5.91 4.69 5.63
C GLY A 66 -4.53 5.33 5.51
N LEU A 67 -3.82 5.08 4.41
CA LEU A 67 -2.53 5.71 4.12
C LEU A 67 -2.76 7.08 3.46
N ASN A 68 -2.35 8.17 4.11
CA ASN A 68 -2.43 9.50 3.50
C ASN A 68 -1.48 9.59 2.30
N ARG A 69 -2.02 9.77 1.09
CA ARG A 69 -1.22 9.83 -0.13
C ARG A 69 -0.26 11.03 -0.17
N ASN A 70 -0.60 12.12 0.51
CA ASN A 70 0.24 13.33 0.52
C ASN A 70 1.50 13.14 1.39
N SER A 71 1.53 12.07 2.19
CA SER A 71 2.69 11.68 3.00
C SER A 71 3.58 10.63 2.33
N ILE A 72 3.18 10.14 1.15
CA ILE A 72 3.92 9.12 0.41
C ILE A 72 5.09 9.78 -0.30
N ILE A 73 6.29 9.28 -0.01
CA ILE A 73 7.53 9.65 -0.71
C ILE A 73 7.75 8.72 -1.90
N MET A 74 7.51 7.42 -1.72
CA MET A 74 7.64 6.40 -2.76
C MET A 74 6.60 5.30 -2.54
N LEU A 75 6.08 4.75 -3.63
CA LEU A 75 5.08 3.69 -3.62
C LEU A 75 5.30 2.76 -4.82
N TYR A 76 5.32 1.46 -4.59
CA TYR A 76 5.41 0.47 -5.65
C TYR A 76 4.69 -0.83 -5.30
N GLU A 77 4.35 -1.57 -6.34
CA GLU A 77 3.77 -2.90 -6.22
C GLU A 77 4.85 -3.92 -5.87
N LYS A 78 4.62 -4.67 -4.81
CA LYS A 78 5.46 -5.82 -4.45
C LYS A 78 4.97 -6.99 -5.29
N LYS A 79 5.66 -7.28 -6.40
CA LYS A 79 5.51 -8.59 -7.03
C LYS A 79 5.91 -9.62 -5.99
N ASP A 80 5.01 -10.55 -5.66
CA ASP A 80 5.45 -11.74 -4.95
C ASP A 80 6.40 -12.46 -5.92
N ASP A 81 7.69 -12.49 -5.58
CA ASP A 81 8.70 -13.26 -6.31
C ASP A 81 8.35 -14.74 -6.14
N ALA A 82 7.40 -15.24 -6.92
CA ALA A 82 7.23 -16.66 -7.20
C ALA A 82 8.35 -17.11 -8.15
N GLY A 83 9.60 -17.04 -7.67
CA GLY A 83 10.77 -17.28 -8.48
C GLY A 83 12.09 -16.89 -7.84
N ALA A 84 12.33 -17.29 -6.60
CA ALA A 84 13.69 -17.33 -6.05
C ALA A 84 13.87 -18.61 -5.21
N ALA A 85 14.41 -19.62 -5.91
CA ALA A 85 14.95 -20.91 -5.45
C ALA A 85 13.97 -21.95 -4.88
#